data_AF-A0A923DWJ4-F1
#
_entry.id   AF-A0A923DWJ4-F1
#
_cell.length_a   1.000
_cell.length_b   1.000
_cell.length_c   1.000
_cell.angle_alpha   90.00
_cell.angle_beta   90.00
_cell.angle_gamma   90.00
#
_symmetry.space_group_name_H-M   'P 1'
#
loop_
_entity.id
_entity.type
_entity.pdbx_description
1 polymer ?
#
loop_
_entity_poly.entity_id
_entity_poly.type
_entity_poly.pdbx_seq_one_letter_code
_entity_poly.pdbx_strand_id
1 'polypeptide(L)'
;MTVAQIQHQAIGNWKSISVEVRPSNTKNADGSLKPFYLSRKFALAADNVFELTVINYADPFGKIPLVKMYLKGRMQWIGEHPIALDAQKVDFTADLAYEVTPLVQGFTDVLNQFTKGFEVWEVGETQDILGKAFAPFGLAEGQIFKEYDLIYLYNGMMFWGARNVDGRGFDTEENRPTNLQIPMIKA
;
A
#
# COMPACT_ATOMS: atom_id res chain seq x y z
N MET A 1 -4.83 -5.02 24.96
CA MET A 1 -4.75 -6.44 24.53
C MET A 1 -3.30 -6.90 24.63
N THR A 2 -2.99 -8.19 24.75
CA THR A 2 -1.59 -8.63 24.61
C THR A 2 -1.16 -8.59 23.14
N VAL A 3 0.14 -8.45 22.87
CA VAL A 3 0.67 -8.48 21.49
C VAL A 3 0.28 -9.77 20.77
N ALA A 4 0.37 -10.93 21.44
CA ALA A 4 -0.04 -12.21 20.87
C ALA A 4 -1.53 -12.25 20.50
N GLN A 5 -2.41 -11.62 21.30
CA GLN A 5 -3.84 -11.49 20.96
C GLN A 5 -4.05 -10.61 19.74
N ILE A 6 -3.32 -9.49 19.63
CA ILE A 6 -3.39 -8.58 18.48
C ILE A 6 -2.94 -9.30 17.21
N GLN A 7 -1.79 -9.98 17.28
CA GLN A 7 -1.25 -10.79 16.18
C GLN A 7 -2.26 -11.84 15.69
N HIS A 8 -2.82 -12.62 16.62
CA HIS A 8 -3.81 -13.63 16.30
C HIS A 8 -5.08 -13.03 15.67
N GLN A 9 -5.57 -11.91 16.19
CA GLN A 9 -6.77 -11.25 15.64
C GLN A 9 -6.54 -10.67 14.23
N ALA A 10 -5.32 -10.20 13.95
CA ALA A 10 -4.93 -9.63 12.66
C ALA A 10 -4.90 -10.68 11.52
N ILE A 11 -4.74 -11.97 11.84
CA ILE A 11 -4.76 -13.05 10.84
C ILE A 11 -6.12 -13.11 10.12
N GLY A 12 -6.05 -13.33 8.82
CA GLY A 12 -7.21 -13.46 7.93
C GLY A 12 -7.22 -12.42 6.81
N ASN A 13 -8.37 -12.32 6.16
CA ASN A 13 -8.59 -11.44 5.02
C ASN A 13 -9.30 -10.17 5.47
N TRP A 14 -8.87 -9.05 4.91
CA TRP A 14 -9.34 -7.70 5.20
C TRP A 14 -9.56 -6.94 3.90
N LYS A 15 -10.56 -6.06 3.86
CA LYS A 15 -10.82 -5.18 2.71
C LYS A 15 -11.22 -3.79 3.16
N SER A 16 -10.77 -2.75 2.46
CA SER A 16 -11.19 -1.37 2.73
C SER A 16 -12.72 -1.25 2.71
N ILE A 17 -13.28 -0.49 3.65
CA ILE A 17 -14.73 -0.25 3.70
C ILE A 17 -15.22 0.73 2.63
N SER A 18 -14.31 1.58 2.14
CA SER A 18 -14.56 2.57 1.09
C SER A 18 -13.27 2.87 0.34
N VAL A 19 -13.37 3.70 -0.70
CA VAL A 19 -12.20 4.33 -1.33
C VAL A 19 -11.52 5.24 -0.30
N GLU A 20 -10.21 5.12 -0.26
CA GLU A 20 -9.29 5.91 0.54
C GLU A 20 -8.79 7.12 -0.25
N VAL A 21 -8.45 8.20 0.45
CA VAL A 21 -7.71 9.32 -0.11
C VAL A 21 -6.34 9.41 0.56
N ARG A 22 -5.30 9.69 -0.23
CA ARG A 22 -3.94 9.94 0.26
C ARG A 22 -3.36 11.17 -0.46
N PRO A 23 -2.56 11.99 0.20
CA PRO A 23 -1.73 12.98 -0.49
C PRO A 23 -0.67 12.27 -1.34
N SER A 24 -0.51 12.69 -2.59
CA SER A 24 0.59 12.28 -3.45
C SER A 24 1.90 12.92 -2.99
N ASN A 25 3.03 12.26 -3.24
CA ASN A 25 4.35 12.88 -3.15
C ASN A 25 4.63 13.85 -4.32
N THR A 26 3.79 13.86 -5.35
CA THR A 26 3.85 14.83 -6.45
C THR A 26 2.94 16.03 -6.17
N LYS A 27 3.44 17.22 -6.50
CA LYS A 27 2.72 18.49 -6.31
C LYS A 27 2.20 19.03 -7.64
N ASN A 28 1.15 19.82 -7.59
CA ASN A 28 0.72 20.69 -8.67
C ASN A 28 1.76 21.80 -8.91
N ALA A 29 1.65 22.49 -10.05
CA ALA A 29 2.54 23.60 -10.38
C ALA A 29 2.49 24.76 -9.37
N ASP A 30 1.35 24.93 -8.69
CA ASP A 30 1.16 25.90 -7.59
C ASP A 30 1.67 25.41 -6.22
N GLY A 31 2.26 24.21 -6.17
CA GLY A 31 2.78 23.59 -4.95
C GLY A 31 1.75 22.85 -4.10
N SER A 32 0.46 22.84 -4.47
CA SER A 32 -0.57 22.07 -3.77
C SER A 32 -0.40 20.57 -3.99
N LEU A 33 -0.82 19.74 -3.02
CA LEU A 33 -0.74 18.28 -3.14
C LEU A 33 -1.86 17.73 -4.01
N LYS A 34 -1.54 16.76 -4.85
CA LYS A 34 -2.54 16.02 -5.61
C LYS A 34 -3.14 14.91 -4.74
N PRO A 35 -4.46 14.75 -4.66
CA PRO A 35 -5.05 13.60 -4.03
C PRO A 35 -4.80 12.35 -4.89
N PHE A 36 -4.71 11.21 -4.22
CA PHE A 36 -4.63 9.90 -4.83
C PHE A 36 -5.63 8.98 -4.14
N TYR A 37 -6.39 8.23 -4.94
CA TYR A 37 -7.49 7.41 -4.45
C TYR A 37 -7.16 5.94 -4.58
N LEU A 38 -7.49 5.15 -3.55
CA LEU A 38 -7.21 3.71 -3.59
C LEU A 38 -8.16 2.87 -2.75
N SER A 39 -8.14 1.56 -2.98
CA SER A 39 -8.75 0.57 -2.10
C SER A 39 -7.79 -0.58 -1.89
N ARG A 40 -7.87 -1.24 -0.73
CA ARG A 40 -6.99 -2.36 -0.37
C ARG A 40 -7.77 -3.64 -0.11
N LYS A 41 -7.15 -4.76 -0.47
CA LYS A 41 -7.44 -6.09 0.08
C LYS A 41 -6.15 -6.60 0.69
N PHE A 42 -6.20 -7.00 1.95
CA PHE A 42 -5.03 -7.43 2.70
C PHE A 42 -5.31 -8.81 3.30
N ALA A 43 -4.37 -9.73 3.16
CA ALA A 43 -4.41 -11.03 3.83
C ALA A 43 -3.16 -11.19 4.67
N LEU A 44 -3.32 -11.67 5.90
CA LEU A 44 -2.21 -11.98 6.79
C LEU A 44 -2.30 -13.44 7.23
N ALA A 45 -1.23 -14.19 7.00
CA ALA A 45 -1.05 -15.56 7.45
C ALA A 45 -0.41 -15.63 8.85
N ALA A 46 -0.50 -16.81 9.48
CA ALA A 46 0.00 -17.04 10.84
C ALA A 46 1.53 -16.96 10.97
N ASP A 47 2.25 -17.13 9.86
CA ASP A 47 3.70 -17.02 9.75
C ASP A 47 4.18 -15.60 9.38
N ASN A 48 3.28 -14.61 9.46
CA ASN A 48 3.50 -13.21 9.09
C ASN A 48 3.82 -12.99 7.60
N VAL A 49 3.47 -13.94 6.72
CA VAL A 49 3.40 -13.67 5.28
C VAL A 49 2.14 -12.86 5.01
N PHE A 50 2.28 -11.78 4.25
CA PHE A 50 1.16 -10.96 3.83
C PHE A 50 0.99 -10.95 2.32
N GLU A 51 -0.25 -10.73 1.90
CA GLU A 51 -0.63 -10.39 0.53
C GLU A 51 -1.43 -9.09 0.56
N LEU A 52 -1.12 -8.16 -0.34
CA LEU A 52 -1.77 -6.87 -0.44
C LEU A 52 -2.11 -6.59 -1.90
N THR A 53 -3.39 -6.47 -2.20
CA THR A 53 -3.87 -5.89 -3.46
C THR A 53 -4.27 -4.45 -3.23
N VAL A 54 -3.70 -3.54 -4.01
CA VAL A 54 -4.10 -2.13 -4.06
C VAL A 54 -4.65 -1.83 -5.44
N ILE A 55 -5.81 -1.19 -5.52
CA ILE A 55 -6.31 -0.61 -6.77
C ILE A 55 -6.31 0.89 -6.62
N ASN A 56 -5.74 1.60 -7.59
CA ASN A 56 -5.79 3.05 -7.64
C ASN A 56 -6.88 3.55 -8.57
N TYR A 57 -7.43 4.71 -8.24
CA TYR A 57 -8.55 5.29 -8.97
C TYR A 57 -8.26 6.75 -9.35
N ALA A 58 -8.85 7.20 -10.45
CA ALA A 58 -8.82 8.61 -10.85
C ALA A 58 -9.85 9.46 -10.08
N ASP A 59 -10.82 8.83 -9.41
CA ASP A 59 -11.94 9.53 -8.77
C ASP A 59 -12.16 9.05 -7.32
N PRO A 60 -12.73 9.90 -6.44
CA PRO A 60 -12.95 9.57 -5.04
C PRO A 60 -14.00 8.49 -4.80
N PHE A 61 -14.80 8.12 -5.80
CA PHE A 61 -15.85 7.11 -5.68
C PHE A 61 -15.42 5.74 -6.23
N GLY A 62 -14.19 5.62 -6.73
CA GLY A 62 -13.63 4.36 -7.19
C GLY A 62 -14.26 3.81 -8.47
N LYS A 63 -14.80 4.69 -9.32
CA LYS A 63 -15.47 4.31 -10.57
C LYS A 63 -14.49 4.08 -11.72
N ILE A 64 -13.34 4.73 -11.70
CA ILE A 64 -12.34 4.70 -12.76
C ILE A 64 -11.06 4.07 -12.20
N PRO A 65 -10.94 2.72 -12.20
CA PRO A 65 -9.72 2.05 -11.77
C PRO A 65 -8.60 2.28 -12.79
N LEU A 66 -7.40 2.59 -12.31
CA LEU A 66 -6.24 2.95 -13.14
C LEU A 66 -5.23 1.80 -13.24
N VAL A 67 -4.87 1.25 -12.09
CA VAL A 67 -3.85 0.23 -11.95
C VAL A 67 -4.15 -0.63 -10.73
N LYS A 68 -3.89 -1.93 -10.85
CA LYS A 68 -3.87 -2.88 -9.73
C LYS A 68 -2.41 -3.21 -9.43
N MET A 69 -2.06 -3.14 -8.16
CA MET A 69 -0.79 -3.61 -7.63
C MET A 69 -1.06 -4.81 -6.74
N TYR A 70 -0.25 -5.84 -6.87
CA TYR A 70 -0.24 -6.97 -5.95
C TYR A 70 1.14 -7.09 -5.33
N LEU A 71 1.19 -7.12 -4.00
CA LEU A 71 2.42 -7.25 -3.23
C LEU A 71 2.30 -8.48 -2.34
N LYS A 72 3.38 -9.25 -2.26
CA LYS A 72 3.51 -10.36 -1.32
C LYS A 72 4.84 -10.26 -0.60
N GLY A 73 4.85 -10.55 0.69
CA GLY A 73 6.07 -10.44 1.45
C GLY A 73 5.93 -10.83 2.92
N ARG A 74 6.91 -10.39 3.71
CA ARG A 74 7.01 -10.69 5.13
C ARG A 74 6.77 -9.45 5.98
N MET A 75 6.11 -9.69 7.09
CA MET A 75 5.74 -8.67 8.07
C MET A 75 6.50 -8.89 9.38
N GLN A 76 6.96 -7.81 10.01
CA GLN A 76 7.65 -7.86 11.29
C GLN A 76 6.95 -6.96 12.31
N TRP A 77 6.61 -7.51 13.47
CA TRP A 77 6.09 -6.76 14.61
C TRP A 77 7.24 -6.13 15.38
N ILE A 78 7.25 -4.81 15.49
CA ILE A 78 8.36 -4.06 16.10
C ILE A 78 8.08 -3.71 17.55
N GLY A 79 6.81 -3.47 17.89
CA GLY A 79 6.37 -3.13 19.25
C GLY A 79 5.26 -2.09 19.24
N GLU A 80 5.09 -1.37 20.34
CA GLU A 80 3.99 -0.42 20.49
C GLU A 80 4.15 0.81 19.58
N HIS A 81 3.02 1.29 19.04
CA HIS A 81 2.92 2.56 18.33
C HIS A 81 2.20 3.60 19.19
N PRO A 82 2.73 4.82 19.36
CA PRO A 82 2.16 5.82 20.27
C PRO A 82 0.83 6.45 19.80
N ILE A 83 0.27 6.02 18.68
CA ILE A 83 -0.90 6.68 18.08
C ILE A 83 -2.19 6.39 18.84
N ALA A 84 -2.29 5.18 19.41
CA ALA A 84 -3.42 4.70 20.16
C ALA A 84 -2.98 3.53 21.04
N LEU A 85 -3.67 3.33 22.16
CA LEU A 85 -3.49 2.13 22.98
C LEU A 85 -3.70 0.87 22.11
N ASP A 86 -2.85 -0.13 22.30
CA ASP A 86 -2.80 -1.38 21.55
C ASP A 86 -2.37 -1.29 20.07
N ALA A 87 -2.12 -0.10 19.52
CA ALA A 87 -1.54 0.02 18.18
C ALA A 87 -0.10 -0.53 18.16
N GLN A 88 0.25 -1.28 17.11
CA GLN A 88 1.57 -1.90 16.97
C GLN A 88 2.29 -1.34 15.75
N LYS A 89 3.56 -0.97 15.91
CA LYS A 89 4.50 -0.74 14.82
C LYS A 89 4.71 -2.04 14.06
N VAL A 90 4.61 -1.94 12.74
CA VAL A 90 4.79 -3.07 11.84
C VAL A 90 5.65 -2.65 10.66
N ASP A 91 6.62 -3.49 10.31
CA ASP A 91 7.39 -3.34 9.08
C ASP A 91 6.85 -4.33 8.05
N PHE A 92 6.48 -3.82 6.88
CA PHE A 92 6.06 -4.61 5.73
C PHE A 92 7.17 -4.61 4.70
N THR A 93 7.67 -5.79 4.30
CA THR A 93 8.67 -5.92 3.23
C THR A 93 8.11 -6.81 2.13
N ALA A 94 7.87 -6.25 0.93
CA ALA A 94 7.34 -6.99 -0.22
C ALA A 94 8.47 -7.69 -0.99
N ASP A 95 9.02 -8.74 -0.39
CA ASP A 95 10.18 -9.50 -0.88
C ASP A 95 9.82 -10.81 -1.61
N LEU A 96 8.53 -11.12 -1.79
CA LEU A 96 8.07 -12.35 -2.43
C LEU A 96 7.38 -12.13 -3.78
N ALA A 97 6.65 -11.03 -3.96
CA ALA A 97 6.08 -10.63 -5.24
C ALA A 97 5.79 -9.13 -5.26
N TYR A 98 5.96 -8.50 -6.42
CA TYR A 98 5.44 -7.17 -6.68
C TYR A 98 4.99 -7.07 -8.13
N GLU A 99 3.69 -7.20 -8.36
CA GLU A 99 3.09 -7.24 -9.68
C GLU A 99 2.25 -6.00 -9.95
N VAL A 100 2.21 -5.58 -11.22
CA VAL A 100 1.44 -4.45 -11.71
C VAL A 100 0.55 -4.89 -12.87
N THR A 101 -0.71 -4.45 -12.85
CA THR A 101 -1.67 -4.62 -13.94
C THR A 101 -2.27 -3.26 -14.28
N PRO A 102 -1.97 -2.63 -15.43
CA PRO A 102 -2.67 -1.42 -15.87
C PRO A 102 -4.12 -1.78 -16.24
N LEU A 103 -5.08 -0.94 -15.86
CA LEU A 103 -6.51 -1.21 -16.03
C LEU A 103 -7.18 -0.30 -17.07
N VAL A 104 -6.47 0.70 -17.57
CA VAL A 104 -6.93 1.63 -18.60
C VAL A 104 -5.79 2.02 -19.53
N GLN A 105 -6.13 2.32 -20.78
CA GLN A 105 -5.15 2.65 -21.82
C GLN A 105 -4.23 3.81 -21.44
N GLY A 106 -4.78 4.89 -20.87
CA GLY A 106 -3.97 6.06 -20.50
C GLY A 106 -2.88 5.74 -19.47
N PHE A 107 -3.09 4.76 -18.59
CA PHE A 107 -2.05 4.31 -17.65
C PHE A 107 -1.06 3.37 -18.35
N THR A 108 -1.54 2.49 -19.23
CA THR A 108 -0.70 1.64 -20.09
C THR A 108 0.29 2.46 -20.92
N ASP A 109 -0.17 3.55 -21.54
CA ASP A 109 0.66 4.43 -22.36
C ASP A 109 1.79 5.06 -21.53
N VAL A 110 1.48 5.49 -20.30
CA VAL A 110 2.48 5.99 -19.34
C VAL A 110 3.50 4.91 -19.01
N LEU A 111 3.07 3.67 -18.74
CA LEU A 111 4.02 2.59 -18.46
C LEU A 111 4.94 2.29 -19.65
N ASN A 112 4.40 2.22 -20.87
CA ASN A 112 5.18 2.02 -22.08
C ASN A 112 6.16 3.17 -22.38
N GLN A 113 5.84 4.40 -21.94
CA GLN A 113 6.72 5.54 -22.11
C GLN A 113 7.84 5.61 -21.05
N PHE A 114 7.53 5.28 -19.79
CA PHE A 114 8.40 5.59 -18.65
C PHE A 114 9.07 4.37 -18.01
N THR A 115 8.81 3.16 -18.50
CA THR A 115 9.46 1.92 -18.03
C THR A 115 10.32 1.31 -19.13
N LYS A 116 11.34 0.55 -18.73
CA LYS A 116 12.27 -0.17 -19.62
C LYS A 116 12.56 -1.54 -19.03
N GLY A 117 12.85 -2.53 -19.88
CA GLY A 117 13.15 -3.90 -19.44
C GLY A 117 11.91 -4.72 -19.05
N PHE A 118 10.75 -4.29 -19.54
CA PHE A 118 9.47 -4.98 -19.42
C PHE A 118 8.98 -5.36 -20.81
N GLU A 119 8.09 -6.34 -20.88
CA GLU A 119 7.30 -6.57 -22.08
C GLU A 119 6.42 -5.35 -22.34
N VAL A 120 5.90 -5.22 -23.56
CA VAL A 120 4.94 -4.16 -23.86
C VAL A 120 3.76 -4.27 -22.90
N TRP A 121 3.47 -3.18 -22.21
CA TRP A 121 2.33 -3.11 -21.30
C TRP A 121 1.04 -3.11 -22.12
N GLU A 122 0.09 -3.95 -21.71
CA GLU A 122 -1.24 -4.06 -22.28
C GLU A 122 -2.28 -3.99 -21.16
N VAL A 123 -3.46 -3.43 -21.47
CA VAL A 123 -4.55 -3.30 -20.49
C VAL A 123 -4.99 -4.69 -20.00
N GLY A 124 -4.98 -4.89 -18.69
CA GLY A 124 -5.39 -6.14 -18.05
C GLY A 124 -4.27 -7.18 -17.91
N GLU A 125 -3.15 -6.99 -18.61
CA GLU A 125 -2.00 -7.90 -18.54
C GLU A 125 -1.09 -7.55 -17.36
N THR A 126 -0.60 -8.58 -16.67
CA THR A 126 0.17 -8.41 -15.43
C THR A 126 1.64 -8.65 -15.68
N GLN A 127 2.50 -7.81 -15.12
CA GLN A 127 3.94 -8.05 -15.10
C GLN A 127 4.52 -7.87 -13.70
N ASP A 128 5.54 -8.69 -13.39
CA ASP A 128 6.30 -8.62 -12.16
C ASP A 128 7.40 -7.55 -12.26
N ILE A 129 7.39 -6.63 -11.29
CA ILE A 129 8.31 -5.51 -11.13
C ILE A 129 9.28 -5.71 -9.96
N LEU A 130 9.22 -6.83 -9.23
CA LEU A 130 10.05 -7.08 -8.05
C LEU A 130 11.54 -6.94 -8.36
N GLY A 131 12.22 -6.08 -7.60
CA GLY A 131 13.66 -5.81 -7.73
C GLY A 131 14.05 -5.09 -9.03
N LYS A 132 13.10 -4.70 -9.88
CA LYS A 132 13.35 -3.96 -11.12
C LYS A 132 13.16 -2.46 -10.89
N ALA A 133 13.92 -1.65 -11.63
CA ALA A 133 13.68 -0.22 -11.65
C ALA A 133 12.27 0.08 -12.21
N PHE A 134 11.49 0.85 -11.45
CA PHE A 134 10.10 1.20 -11.80
C PHE A 134 9.81 2.65 -11.38
N ALA A 135 10.24 3.58 -12.22
CA ALA A 135 10.15 5.02 -11.97
C ALA A 135 8.74 5.55 -11.65
N PRO A 136 7.64 5.05 -12.26
CA PRO A 136 6.29 5.49 -11.90
C PRO A 136 5.98 5.33 -10.41
N PHE A 137 6.59 4.35 -9.73
CA PHE A 137 6.45 4.12 -8.29
C PHE A 137 7.71 4.50 -7.49
N GLY A 138 8.68 5.16 -8.12
CA GLY A 138 9.91 5.61 -7.47
C GLY A 138 10.84 4.47 -7.03
N LEU A 139 10.77 3.31 -7.68
CA LEU A 139 11.61 2.15 -7.35
C LEU A 139 12.90 2.17 -8.18
N ALA A 140 14.04 2.01 -7.51
CA ALA A 140 15.33 1.79 -8.14
C ALA A 140 15.61 0.28 -8.37
N GLU A 141 16.56 -0.03 -9.24
CA GLU A 141 16.99 -1.42 -9.46
C GLU A 141 17.55 -2.04 -8.17
N GLY A 142 17.17 -3.29 -7.89
CA GLY A 142 17.51 -4.00 -6.65
C GLY A 142 16.77 -3.52 -5.40
N GLN A 143 15.95 -2.48 -5.48
CA GLN A 143 15.17 -2.00 -4.35
C GLN A 143 14.01 -2.94 -4.05
N ILE A 144 13.95 -3.43 -2.80
CA ILE A 144 12.79 -4.14 -2.27
C ILE A 144 11.89 -3.13 -1.56
N PHE A 145 10.60 -3.14 -1.88
CA PHE A 145 9.65 -2.24 -1.26
C PHE A 145 9.49 -2.57 0.23
N LYS A 146 9.67 -1.55 1.07
CA LYS A 146 9.50 -1.64 2.51
C LYS A 146 8.69 -0.45 3.03
N GLU A 147 7.75 -0.70 3.92
CA GLU A 147 6.99 0.33 4.64
C GLU A 147 7.08 0.13 6.16
N TYR A 148 7.34 1.22 6.86
CA TYR A 148 7.31 1.36 8.31
C TYR A 148 5.93 1.90 8.72
N ASP A 149 4.97 1.02 8.93
CA ASP A 149 3.56 1.37 9.18
C ASP A 149 3.12 0.87 10.58
N LEU A 150 1.83 0.63 10.76
CA LEU A 150 1.25 0.10 11.97
C LEU A 150 0.04 -0.80 11.67
N ILE A 151 -0.29 -1.64 12.63
CA ILE A 151 -1.60 -2.29 12.71
C ILE A 151 -2.27 -1.85 14.00
N TYR A 152 -3.49 -1.34 13.89
CA TYR A 152 -4.39 -1.08 15.01
C TYR A 152 -5.72 -1.77 14.78
N LEU A 153 -6.15 -2.60 15.73
CA LEU A 153 -7.43 -3.32 15.67
C LEU A 153 -8.41 -2.68 16.65
N TYR A 154 -9.59 -2.28 16.16
CA TYR A 154 -10.63 -1.69 16.97
C TYR A 154 -12.02 -2.07 16.45
N ASN A 155 -12.86 -2.68 17.30
CA ASN A 155 -14.23 -3.07 16.97
C ASN A 155 -14.38 -3.84 15.64
N GLY A 156 -13.52 -4.83 15.40
CA GLY A 156 -13.55 -5.65 14.18
C GLY A 156 -13.02 -4.96 12.92
N MET A 157 -12.43 -3.77 13.06
CA MET A 157 -11.78 -3.02 11.99
C MET A 157 -10.26 -3.06 12.15
N MET A 158 -9.54 -3.10 11.03
CA MET A 158 -8.09 -2.95 10.96
C MET A 158 -7.73 -1.60 10.36
N PHE A 159 -7.01 -0.80 11.13
CA PHE A 159 -6.45 0.49 10.72
C PHE A 159 -4.97 0.33 10.43
N TRP A 160 -4.53 0.96 9.34
CA TRP A 160 -3.13 1.24 9.03
C TRP A 160 -2.92 2.76 9.12
N GLY A 161 -1.69 3.19 8.91
CA GLY A 161 -1.31 4.59 8.82
C GLY A 161 -1.97 5.34 7.66
N ALA A 162 -2.46 6.54 7.95
CA ALA A 162 -2.72 7.53 6.92
C ALA A 162 -1.39 8.16 6.50
N ARG A 163 -1.20 8.29 5.18
CA ARG A 163 0.01 8.89 4.60
C ARG A 163 0.21 10.31 5.14
N ASN A 164 1.47 10.69 5.35
CA ASN A 164 1.81 12.00 5.90
C ASN A 164 1.18 13.12 5.07
N VAL A 165 0.68 14.15 5.75
CA VAL A 165 -0.09 15.25 5.11
C VAL A 165 0.70 16.01 4.05
N ASP A 166 2.03 15.89 4.04
CA ASP A 166 2.94 16.49 3.07
C ASP A 166 3.28 15.57 1.88
N GLY A 167 2.69 14.36 1.83
CA GLY A 167 2.88 13.36 0.79
C GLY A 167 4.03 12.37 1.03
N ARG A 168 4.82 12.53 2.10
CA ARG A 168 5.88 11.56 2.43
C ARG A 168 5.31 10.17 2.67
N GLY A 169 6.01 9.16 2.14
CA GLY A 169 5.68 7.75 2.38
C GLY A 169 6.14 7.31 3.78
N PHE A 170 6.13 6.00 3.99
CA PHE A 170 6.59 5.36 5.23
C PHE A 170 7.91 4.62 4.98
N ASP A 171 8.84 5.26 4.29
CA ASP A 171 10.10 4.67 3.80
C ASP A 171 11.21 4.61 4.87
N THR A 172 11.04 5.29 6.00
CA THR A 172 11.94 5.25 7.15
C THR A 172 11.16 5.15 8.48
N GLU A 173 11.83 4.78 9.56
CA GLU A 173 11.25 4.71 10.91
C GLU A 173 10.71 6.08 11.37
N GLU A 174 11.40 7.16 11.03
CA GLU A 174 11.02 8.53 11.38
C GLU A 174 9.79 9.01 10.61
N ASN A 175 9.51 8.38 9.46
CA ASN A 175 8.37 8.69 8.61
C ASN A 175 7.11 7.88 8.97
N ARG A 176 7.13 7.07 10.04
CA ARG A 176 5.95 6.32 10.51
C ARG A 176 4.70 7.21 10.62
N PRO A 177 3.52 6.67 10.32
CA PRO A 177 2.27 7.43 10.33
C PRO A 177 1.95 8.03 11.70
N THR A 178 1.38 9.23 11.68
CA THR A 178 0.87 9.93 12.87
C THR A 178 -0.65 10.00 12.90
N ASN A 179 -1.33 9.47 11.87
CA ASN A 179 -2.78 9.41 11.74
C ASN A 179 -3.22 8.02 11.25
N LEU A 180 -4.49 7.68 11.48
CA LEU A 180 -5.08 6.42 11.01
C LEU A 180 -5.80 6.64 9.68
N GLN A 181 -5.65 5.69 8.76
CA GLN A 181 -6.37 5.67 7.49
C GLN A 181 -7.78 5.09 7.66
N ILE A 182 -8.65 5.32 6.67
CA ILE A 182 -9.92 4.59 6.55
C ILE A 182 -9.68 3.08 6.75
N PRO A 183 -10.44 2.42 7.64
CA PRO A 183 -10.16 1.06 8.04
C PRO A 183 -10.54 0.01 6.98
N MET A 184 -10.05 -1.19 7.22
CA MET A 184 -10.49 -2.42 6.57
C MET A 184 -11.37 -3.24 7.53
N ILE A 185 -12.27 -4.06 6.99
CA ILE A 185 -13.07 -5.04 7.73
C ILE A 185 -12.71 -6.45 7.30
N LYS A 186 -12.97 -7.44 8.16
CA LYS A 186 -12.80 -8.85 7.77
C LYS A 186 -13.68 -9.20 6.56
N ALA A 187 -13.08 -9.93 5.62
CA ALA A 187 -13.69 -10.36 4.36
C ALA A 187 -14.05 -11.85 4.37
#